data_AF-A0AAD4I0D2-F1
#
_entry.id   AF-A0AAD4I0D2-F1
#
_cell.length_a   1.000
_cell.length_b   1.000
_cell.length_c   1.000
_cell.angle_alpha   90.00
_cell.angle_beta   90.00
_cell.angle_gamma   90.00
#
_symmetry.space_group_name_H-M   'P 1'
#
loop_
_entity.id
_entity.type
_entity.pdbx_description
1 polymer ?
#
loop_
_entity_poly.entity_id
_entity_poly.type
_entity_poly.pdbx_seq_one_letter_code
_entity_poly.pdbx_strand_id
1 'polypeptide(L)'
;MHDPSKTLPLQCHGCGALSQTTVPDEAGYFDVSRKAVRQYLGLERENDERKPRDTDSIVQQALQSVDVAALERQGINLKALLPESTQRTTAEPATEKVPLCDRCHKLVHHSTGNSIYHPSIESLSDTIEESPYKQNHVYHVLDAADFPMSLLPRLHSLLDVTLRTQNRRAKPVKFQHGRRTEMSFIISRSDLLAPRKEQVDSLMPYITETLREALGRVGGRVRLGNVHCVSAKRGWWTKELKEEIWKRGGAGWMVGKANVGKSQLFEAVFPKGRMDWEAPKHHISVNRDPDSRIRPPPPPQPETNYPSMPTVSSLPGTTASPIRVPFGAGRGELIDLPGLARTDLEHHIAPEKRDQLIMKSRILPEQQVLKPGQSLLLGGFIRITPRNVAPDQELVFLAYAFTPIEAHLTATDKAVAVQTEAEDRPNVENIAVPGTGAKVKHAGAFQVRYDVTKARTGPLTRKEAVGLKVDRLPYRVLGLDVLIEGCGWVEIAVQVRTRQLFPERDDSLSGTIEAQMQTLDLRPEPVNLDKKGGGMEAKWPVIDVYSPEGRFIGYRPPMNAWQMNKPKADPRKRPRKSMKGVKKMDKAMRRAREGE
;
A
#
# COMPACT_ATOMS: atom_id res chain seq x y z
N MET A 1 -30.44 -39.72 8.84
CA MET A 1 -29.56 -38.54 9.02
C MET A 1 -28.36 -39.02 9.79
N HIS A 2 -27.15 -38.89 9.23
CA HIS A 2 -25.92 -39.24 9.96
C HIS A 2 -25.58 -38.11 10.93
N ASP A 3 -25.22 -38.45 12.17
CA ASP A 3 -24.68 -37.47 13.10
C ASP A 3 -23.31 -36.98 12.63
N PRO A 4 -22.99 -35.69 12.79
CA PRO A 4 -21.71 -35.14 12.37
C PRO A 4 -20.57 -35.77 13.19
N SER A 5 -19.51 -36.22 12.52
CA SER A 5 -18.35 -36.83 13.16
C SER A 5 -17.42 -35.79 13.82
N LYS A 6 -17.55 -34.52 13.42
CA LYS A 6 -16.78 -33.37 13.91
C LYS A 6 -17.69 -32.17 14.11
N THR A 7 -17.34 -31.32 15.07
CA THR A 7 -17.98 -30.00 15.23
C THR A 7 -17.31 -28.98 14.32
N LEU A 8 -18.04 -27.92 13.95
CA LEU A 8 -17.45 -26.77 13.27
C LEU A 8 -16.28 -26.20 14.10
N PRO A 9 -15.27 -25.59 13.43
CA PRO A 9 -14.18 -24.93 14.15
C PRO A 9 -14.77 -23.83 15.06
N LEU A 10 -14.15 -23.54 16.21
CA LEU A 10 -14.64 -22.48 17.10
C LEU A 10 -14.62 -21.09 16.44
N GLN A 11 -13.65 -20.86 15.56
CA GLN A 11 -13.49 -19.65 14.78
C GLN A 11 -13.18 -19.97 13.33
N CYS A 12 -13.64 -19.10 12.43
CA CYS A 12 -13.20 -19.13 11.05
C CYS A 12 -11.72 -18.71 10.98
N HIS A 13 -10.83 -19.59 10.53
CA HIS A 13 -9.41 -19.27 10.38
C HIS A 13 -9.14 -18.10 9.41
N GLY A 14 -10.05 -17.84 8.47
CA GLY A 14 -9.95 -16.73 7.53
C GLY A 14 -10.14 -15.34 8.14
N CYS A 15 -11.19 -15.13 8.94
CA CYS A 15 -11.55 -13.82 9.49
C CYS A 15 -11.48 -13.72 11.02
N GLY A 16 -11.26 -14.83 11.74
CA GLY A 16 -11.23 -14.89 13.20
C GLY A 16 -12.60 -14.83 13.88
N ALA A 17 -13.71 -14.60 13.14
CA ALA A 17 -15.04 -14.55 13.72
C ALA A 17 -15.46 -15.91 14.31
N LEU A 18 -16.23 -15.88 15.39
CA LEU A 18 -16.83 -17.08 16.00
C LEU A 18 -17.76 -17.76 15.00
N SER A 19 -17.69 -19.08 14.94
CA SER A 19 -18.51 -19.85 14.01
C SER A 19 -19.98 -19.83 14.45
N GLN A 20 -20.86 -19.56 13.49
CA GLN A 20 -22.31 -19.54 13.67
C GLN A 20 -23.02 -20.11 12.44
N THR A 21 -24.27 -20.51 12.60
CA THR A 21 -25.12 -21.09 11.54
C THR A 21 -26.48 -20.38 11.44
N THR A 22 -26.64 -19.25 12.14
CA THR A 22 -27.94 -18.57 12.34
C THR A 22 -28.15 -17.36 11.43
N VAL A 23 -27.13 -16.52 11.24
CA VAL A 23 -27.25 -15.23 10.53
C VAL A 23 -26.35 -15.25 9.27
N PRO A 24 -26.92 -15.45 8.06
CA PRO A 24 -26.15 -15.64 6.82
C PRO A 24 -25.22 -14.48 6.42
N ASP A 25 -25.59 -13.25 6.76
CA ASP A 25 -24.87 -12.04 6.32
C ASP A 25 -23.74 -11.61 7.26
N GLU A 26 -23.61 -12.27 8.42
CA GLU A 26 -22.59 -11.95 9.41
C GLU A 26 -21.31 -12.79 9.25
N ALA A 27 -20.19 -12.25 9.72
CA ALA A 27 -18.92 -12.97 9.71
C ALA A 27 -18.99 -14.23 10.58
N GLY A 28 -18.38 -15.32 10.13
CA GLY A 28 -18.40 -16.60 10.85
C GLY A 28 -19.60 -17.48 10.52
N TYR A 29 -20.49 -17.09 9.60
CA TYR A 29 -21.57 -17.97 9.13
C TYR A 29 -21.06 -19.14 8.28
N PHE A 30 -21.48 -20.35 8.62
CA PHE A 30 -21.23 -21.58 7.86
C PHE A 30 -22.54 -22.19 7.38
N ASP A 31 -22.78 -22.18 6.08
CA ASP A 31 -23.86 -22.95 5.48
C ASP A 31 -23.53 -24.46 5.56
N VAL A 32 -24.32 -25.17 6.36
CA VAL A 32 -24.21 -26.62 6.57
C VAL A 32 -24.56 -27.39 5.29
N SER A 33 -25.25 -26.78 4.33
CA SER A 33 -25.53 -27.40 3.03
C SER A 33 -24.31 -27.41 2.09
N ARG A 34 -23.31 -26.56 2.35
CA ARG A 34 -22.14 -26.40 1.47
C ARG A 34 -21.25 -27.63 1.52
N LYS A 35 -20.90 -28.17 0.34
CA LYS A 35 -20.09 -29.40 0.20
C LYS A 35 -18.84 -29.45 1.07
N ALA A 36 -18.05 -28.37 1.09
CA ALA A 36 -16.84 -28.30 1.91
C ALA A 36 -17.10 -28.38 3.42
N VAL A 37 -18.25 -27.87 3.89
CA VAL A 37 -18.65 -27.96 5.31
C VAL A 37 -19.16 -29.36 5.61
N ARG A 38 -19.98 -29.93 4.72
CA ARG A 38 -20.49 -31.30 4.86
C ARG A 38 -19.37 -32.34 4.89
N GLN A 39 -18.37 -32.19 4.02
CA GLN A 39 -17.19 -33.04 3.98
C GLN A 39 -16.40 -32.94 5.29
N TYR A 40 -16.20 -31.73 5.81
CA TYR A 40 -15.51 -31.52 7.08
C TYR A 40 -16.27 -32.09 8.29
N LEU A 41 -17.59 -31.97 8.30
CA LEU A 41 -18.47 -32.54 9.33
C LEU A 41 -18.63 -34.07 9.20
N GLY A 42 -18.03 -34.70 8.19
CA GLY A 42 -18.16 -36.14 7.90
C GLY A 42 -19.56 -36.56 7.47
N LEU A 43 -20.38 -35.62 6.98
CA LEU A 43 -21.76 -35.86 6.53
C LEU A 43 -21.83 -36.36 5.07
N GLU A 44 -20.71 -36.30 4.33
CA GLU A 44 -20.53 -36.92 3.02
C GLU A 44 -19.44 -38.00 3.10
N ARG A 45 -19.69 -39.19 2.55
CA ARG A 45 -18.62 -40.16 2.30
C ARG A 45 -17.69 -39.57 1.24
N GLU A 46 -16.39 -39.71 1.40
CA GLU A 46 -15.44 -39.54 0.29
C GLU A 46 -15.84 -40.51 -0.82
N ASN A 47 -16.64 -40.06 -1.78
CA ASN A 47 -16.69 -40.70 -3.08
C ASN A 47 -15.34 -40.39 -3.74
N ASP A 48 -14.35 -41.22 -3.43
CA ASP A 48 -13.07 -41.30 -4.12
C ASP A 48 -13.22 -41.91 -5.53
N GLU A 49 -14.43 -41.81 -6.11
CA GLU A 49 -14.68 -41.94 -7.53
C GLU A 49 -14.58 -40.55 -8.16
N ARG A 50 -13.35 -40.04 -8.27
CA ARG A 50 -13.05 -39.20 -9.44
C ARG A 50 -13.29 -40.08 -10.65
N LYS A 51 -14.50 -40.07 -11.23
CA LYS A 51 -14.71 -40.60 -12.58
C LYS A 51 -13.63 -39.97 -13.45
N PRO A 52 -12.66 -40.75 -13.98
CA PRO A 52 -11.67 -40.20 -14.88
C PRO A 52 -12.44 -39.54 -16.03
N ARG A 53 -12.04 -38.32 -16.40
CA ARG A 53 -12.62 -37.68 -17.58
C ARG A 53 -12.38 -38.63 -18.75
N ASP A 54 -13.33 -38.78 -19.66
CA ASP A 54 -13.20 -39.63 -20.87
C ASP A 54 -11.89 -39.38 -21.64
N THR A 55 -11.37 -38.15 -21.54
CA THR A 55 -10.08 -37.76 -22.11
C THR A 55 -8.89 -38.50 -21.51
N ASP A 56 -8.90 -38.77 -20.21
CA ASP A 56 -7.79 -39.44 -19.52
C ASP A 56 -7.77 -40.94 -19.87
N SER A 57 -8.93 -41.59 -20.03
CA SER A 57 -9.01 -42.98 -20.50
C SER A 57 -8.61 -43.13 -21.97
N ILE A 58 -8.94 -42.16 -22.83
CA ILE A 58 -8.51 -42.14 -24.24
C ILE A 58 -6.99 -41.97 -24.33
N VAL A 59 -6.40 -41.08 -23.51
CA VAL A 59 -4.94 -40.91 -23.44
C VAL A 59 -4.26 -42.17 -22.92
N GLN A 60 -4.85 -42.84 -21.93
CA GLN A 60 -4.32 -44.10 -21.38
C GLN A 60 -4.39 -45.25 -22.39
N GLN A 61 -5.48 -45.37 -23.16
CA GLN A 61 -5.60 -46.35 -24.24
C GLN A 61 -4.63 -46.05 -25.40
N ALA A 62 -4.47 -44.77 -25.76
CA ALA A 62 -3.50 -44.35 -26.78
C ALA A 62 -2.07 -44.74 -26.36
N LEU A 63 -1.69 -44.51 -25.10
CA LEU A 63 -0.37 -44.89 -24.56
C LEU A 63 -0.15 -46.41 -24.51
N GLN A 64 -1.20 -47.21 -24.34
CA GLN A 64 -1.11 -48.68 -24.35
C GLN A 64 -0.94 -49.26 -25.76
N SER A 65 -1.43 -48.56 -26.78
CA SER A 65 -1.35 -48.99 -28.18
C SER A 65 -0.01 -48.70 -28.87
N VAL A 66 0.92 -48.03 -28.17
CA VAL A 66 2.19 -47.55 -28.72
C VAL A 66 3.33 -48.47 -28.31
N ASP A 67 3.96 -49.12 -29.30
CA ASP A 67 5.11 -50.00 -29.11
C ASP A 67 6.40 -49.18 -28.87
N VAL A 68 6.77 -49.08 -27.59
CA VAL A 68 7.88 -48.25 -27.08
C VAL A 68 9.22 -48.63 -27.71
N ALA A 69 9.42 -49.90 -28.09
CA ALA A 69 10.67 -50.39 -28.66
C ALA A 69 10.88 -49.97 -30.13
N ALA A 70 9.81 -49.71 -30.88
CA ALA A 70 9.89 -49.26 -32.27
C ALA A 70 10.23 -47.77 -32.39
N LEU A 71 9.78 -46.96 -31.43
CA LEU A 71 9.98 -45.51 -31.39
C LEU A 71 11.37 -45.10 -30.91
N GLU A 72 11.98 -45.86 -30.00
CA GLU A 72 13.38 -45.65 -29.60
C GLU A 72 14.35 -45.84 -30.76
N ARG A 73 14.07 -46.77 -31.69
CA ARG A 73 14.87 -46.98 -32.91
C ARG A 73 14.75 -45.83 -33.92
N GLN A 74 13.69 -45.02 -33.83
CA GLN A 74 13.50 -43.83 -34.66
C GLN A 74 14.02 -42.54 -34.00
N GLY A 75 14.74 -42.64 -32.87
CA GLY A 75 15.40 -41.51 -32.22
C GLY A 75 14.49 -40.62 -31.38
N ILE A 76 13.26 -41.05 -31.08
CA ILE A 76 12.32 -40.31 -30.24
C ILE A 76 12.38 -40.87 -28.82
N ASN A 77 12.94 -40.10 -27.89
CA ASN A 77 13.13 -40.52 -26.50
C ASN A 77 11.90 -40.16 -25.65
N LEU A 78 10.94 -41.09 -25.53
CA LEU A 78 9.67 -40.90 -24.82
C LEU A 78 9.83 -40.59 -23.32
N LYS A 79 10.97 -40.93 -22.71
CA LYS A 79 11.29 -40.57 -21.31
C LYS A 79 11.37 -39.06 -21.07
N ALA A 80 11.60 -38.25 -22.11
CA ALA A 80 11.62 -36.79 -22.00
C ALA A 80 10.24 -36.14 -22.21
N LEU A 81 9.25 -36.89 -22.74
CA LEU A 81 7.90 -36.42 -23.07
C LEU A 81 6.82 -36.94 -22.13
N LEU A 82 7.10 -38.01 -21.38
CA LEU A 82 6.28 -38.42 -20.25
C LEU A 82 6.45 -37.37 -19.14
N PRO A 83 5.36 -36.77 -18.60
CA PRO A 83 5.49 -36.04 -17.35
C PRO A 83 6.06 -37.02 -16.35
N GLU A 84 7.16 -36.66 -15.67
CA GLU A 84 7.72 -37.45 -14.59
C GLU A 84 6.58 -37.85 -13.67
N SER A 85 6.13 -39.10 -13.83
CA SER A 85 5.10 -39.68 -12.98
C SER A 85 5.75 -39.73 -11.62
N THR A 86 5.45 -38.72 -10.81
CA THR A 86 5.42 -38.74 -9.35
C THR A 86 6.11 -39.98 -8.81
N GLN A 87 7.44 -39.92 -8.72
CA GLN A 87 8.08 -40.47 -7.54
C GLN A 87 7.38 -39.74 -6.41
N ARG A 88 6.38 -40.40 -5.82
CA ARG A 88 5.80 -40.01 -4.55
C ARG A 88 6.95 -40.12 -3.54
N THR A 89 7.79 -39.08 -3.50
CA THR A 89 8.42 -38.66 -2.26
C THR A 89 7.26 -38.56 -1.28
N THR A 90 7.27 -39.46 -0.29
CA THR A 90 6.47 -39.45 0.94
C THR A 90 5.39 -38.36 0.92
N ALA A 91 4.16 -38.75 0.57
CA ALA A 91 3.02 -37.84 0.65
C ALA A 91 3.05 -37.16 2.02
N GLU A 92 3.29 -35.85 2.03
CA GLU A 92 3.05 -35.02 3.19
C GLU A 92 1.63 -35.36 3.68
N PRO A 93 1.42 -35.63 4.97
CA PRO A 93 0.10 -36.00 5.46
C PRO A 93 -0.88 -34.90 5.02
N ALA A 94 -1.91 -35.29 4.27
CA ALA A 94 -2.93 -34.38 3.78
C ALA A 94 -3.51 -33.64 4.99
N THR A 95 -3.11 -32.39 5.17
CA THR A 95 -3.69 -31.53 6.20
C THR A 95 -5.15 -31.36 5.83
N GLU A 96 -6.02 -31.89 6.68
CA GLU A 96 -7.46 -31.83 6.51
C GLU A 96 -7.87 -30.35 6.37
N LYS A 97 -8.37 -29.97 5.19
CA LYS A 97 -8.62 -28.56 4.87
C LYS A 97 -9.82 -28.07 5.66
N VAL A 98 -9.57 -27.26 6.69
CA VAL A 98 -10.62 -26.61 7.48
C VAL A 98 -11.41 -25.65 6.57
N PRO A 99 -12.75 -25.75 6.50
CA PRO A 99 -13.55 -24.89 5.66
C PRO A 99 -13.54 -23.43 6.15
N LEU A 100 -13.69 -22.49 5.22
CA LEU A 100 -13.88 -21.05 5.51
C LEU A 100 -15.35 -20.73 5.77
N CYS A 101 -15.67 -19.68 6.54
CA CYS A 101 -17.03 -19.15 6.56
C CYS A 101 -17.47 -18.67 5.16
N ASP A 102 -18.76 -18.55 4.90
CA ASP A 102 -19.27 -18.21 3.56
C ASP A 102 -18.84 -16.82 3.11
N ARG A 103 -18.74 -15.87 4.04
CA ARG A 103 -18.18 -14.56 3.75
C ARG A 103 -16.74 -14.66 3.26
N CYS A 104 -15.87 -15.37 3.98
CA CYS A 104 -14.48 -15.57 3.55
C CYS A 104 -14.39 -16.31 2.21
N HIS A 105 -15.24 -17.31 2.00
CA HIS A 105 -15.33 -18.02 0.72
C HIS A 105 -15.71 -17.06 -0.42
N LYS A 106 -16.75 -16.24 -0.25
CA LYS A 106 -17.16 -15.21 -1.21
C LYS A 106 -16.08 -14.15 -1.44
N LEU A 107 -15.38 -13.72 -0.40
CA LEU A 107 -14.26 -12.78 -0.52
C LEU A 107 -13.08 -13.33 -1.31
N VAL A 108 -12.76 -14.63 -1.16
CA VAL A 108 -11.65 -15.27 -1.86
C VAL A 108 -12.00 -15.56 -3.32
N HIS A 109 -13.19 -16.10 -3.57
CA HIS A 109 -13.56 -16.61 -4.90
C HIS A 109 -14.31 -15.59 -5.76
N HIS A 110 -15.02 -14.66 -5.14
CA HIS A 110 -15.89 -13.71 -5.83
C HIS A 110 -15.55 -12.25 -5.54
N SER A 111 -14.58 -11.97 -4.65
CA SER A 111 -14.24 -10.59 -4.22
C SER A 111 -15.47 -9.78 -3.82
N THR A 112 -16.43 -10.42 -3.13
CA THR A 112 -17.67 -9.79 -2.66
C THR A 112 -17.82 -10.01 -1.15
N GLY A 113 -18.24 -8.96 -0.45
CA GLY A 113 -18.53 -9.05 0.98
C GLY A 113 -18.81 -7.70 1.62
N ASN A 114 -19.63 -7.70 2.67
CA ASN A 114 -19.90 -6.52 3.48
C ASN A 114 -18.66 -6.16 4.31
N SER A 115 -18.39 -4.85 4.42
CA SER A 115 -17.36 -4.34 5.32
C SER A 115 -17.74 -4.68 6.77
N ILE A 116 -16.76 -5.09 7.56
CA ILE A 116 -16.96 -5.46 8.97
C ILE A 116 -16.75 -4.22 9.83
N TYR A 117 -17.44 -4.19 10.98
CA TYR A 117 -17.16 -3.25 12.05
C TYR A 117 -15.67 -3.23 12.41
N HIS A 118 -15.06 -2.05 12.30
CA HIS A 118 -13.67 -1.86 12.68
C HIS A 118 -13.58 -1.50 14.16
N PRO A 119 -12.68 -2.13 14.96
CA PRO A 119 -12.54 -1.80 16.35
C PRO A 119 -12.03 -0.36 16.55
N SER A 120 -12.23 0.20 17.74
CA SER A 120 -11.60 1.46 18.14
C SER A 120 -10.13 1.25 18.51
N ILE A 121 -9.34 2.34 18.57
CA ILE A 121 -7.94 2.26 18.98
C ILE A 121 -7.82 1.85 20.46
N GLU A 122 -8.77 2.26 21.31
CA GLU A 122 -8.82 1.89 22.74
C GLU A 122 -9.06 0.39 22.92
N SER A 123 -9.94 -0.21 22.12
CA SER A 123 -10.14 -1.66 22.14
C SER A 123 -8.85 -2.43 21.81
N LEU A 124 -7.96 -1.85 20.99
CA LEU A 124 -6.66 -2.45 20.71
C LEU A 124 -5.68 -2.34 21.89
N SER A 125 -5.67 -1.23 22.63
CA SER A 125 -4.82 -1.11 23.82
C SER A 125 -5.22 -2.13 24.88
N ASP A 126 -6.53 -2.26 25.13
CA ASP A 126 -7.05 -3.21 26.12
C ASP A 126 -6.66 -4.65 25.74
N THR A 127 -6.80 -5.01 24.46
CA THR A 127 -6.42 -6.34 23.95
C THR A 127 -4.93 -6.63 24.13
N ILE A 128 -4.06 -5.62 23.98
CA ILE A 128 -2.61 -5.76 24.13
C ILE A 128 -2.23 -5.85 25.62
N GLU A 129 -2.93 -5.12 26.49
CA GLU A 129 -2.72 -5.17 27.95
C GLU A 129 -3.14 -6.51 28.56
N GLU A 130 -4.13 -7.19 27.99
CA GLU A 130 -4.55 -8.53 28.38
C GLU A 130 -3.55 -9.64 27.99
N SER A 131 -2.48 -9.31 27.26
CA SER A 131 -1.47 -10.27 26.82
C SER A 131 -0.83 -11.04 27.99
N PRO A 132 -0.77 -12.39 27.93
CA PRO A 132 -0.06 -13.19 28.92
C PRO A 132 1.47 -13.08 28.81
N TYR A 133 1.99 -12.50 27.72
CA TYR A 133 3.43 -12.44 27.46
C TYR A 133 4.11 -11.24 28.13
N LYS A 134 5.30 -11.50 28.70
CA LYS A 134 6.18 -10.46 29.26
C LYS A 134 6.84 -9.59 28.18
N GLN A 135 7.05 -10.16 27.00
CA GLN A 135 7.66 -9.49 25.84
C GLN A 135 6.60 -9.35 24.75
N ASN A 136 6.27 -8.10 24.42
CA ASN A 136 5.31 -7.74 23.39
C ASN A 136 6.02 -6.87 22.34
N HIS A 137 5.75 -7.14 21.07
CA HIS A 137 6.26 -6.34 19.97
C HIS A 137 5.12 -5.94 19.04
N VAL A 138 4.97 -4.65 18.79
CA VAL A 138 3.90 -4.08 17.97
C VAL A 138 4.46 -3.71 16.59
N TYR A 139 4.05 -4.45 15.57
CA TYR A 139 4.33 -4.18 14.18
C TYR A 139 3.25 -3.25 13.61
N HIS A 140 3.55 -1.96 13.53
CA HIS A 140 2.66 -0.98 12.92
C HIS A 140 2.83 -1.01 11.40
N VAL A 141 1.88 -1.66 10.73
CA VAL A 141 1.87 -1.85 9.28
C VAL A 141 1.27 -0.62 8.61
N LEU A 142 2.09 0.01 7.78
CA LEU A 142 1.76 1.16 6.95
C LEU A 142 1.76 0.76 5.49
N ASP A 143 0.99 1.47 4.69
CA ASP A 143 0.84 1.21 3.27
C ASP A 143 1.70 2.17 2.44
N ALA A 144 2.57 1.64 1.58
CA ALA A 144 3.44 2.46 0.74
C ALA A 144 2.67 3.37 -0.24
N ALA A 145 1.48 2.96 -0.70
CA ALA A 145 0.74 3.70 -1.71
C ALA A 145 0.27 5.09 -1.21
N ASP A 146 -0.13 5.21 0.05
CA ASP A 146 -0.64 6.45 0.63
C ASP A 146 0.17 6.94 1.83
N PHE A 147 1.36 6.39 2.05
CA PHE A 147 2.25 6.79 3.13
C PHE A 147 2.50 8.31 3.12
N PRO A 148 2.37 9.03 4.25
CA PRO A 148 2.16 8.55 5.61
C PRO A 148 0.69 8.53 6.08
N MET A 149 -0.32 8.69 5.21
CA MET A 149 -1.73 8.78 5.62
C MET A 149 -2.27 7.51 6.29
N SER A 150 -1.65 6.35 6.06
CA SER A 150 -1.96 5.10 6.75
C SER A 150 -1.43 5.04 8.20
N LEU A 151 -0.65 6.02 8.64
CA LEU A 151 -0.16 6.12 10.02
C LEU A 151 -1.29 6.34 11.00
N LEU A 152 -1.34 5.51 12.04
CA LEU A 152 -2.20 5.70 13.21
C LEU A 152 -1.54 6.70 14.18
N PRO A 153 -2.03 7.94 14.28
CA PRO A 153 -1.46 8.93 15.18
C PRO A 153 -1.65 8.47 16.63
N ARG A 154 -0.70 8.80 17.51
CA ARG A 154 -0.75 8.51 18.96
C ARG A 154 -0.75 7.03 19.37
N LEU A 155 -0.62 6.07 18.45
CA LEU A 155 -0.54 4.64 18.81
C LEU A 155 0.59 4.36 19.81
N HIS A 156 1.75 4.99 19.63
CA HIS A 156 2.87 4.87 20.57
C HIS A 156 2.58 5.48 21.95
N SER A 157 1.71 6.49 22.03
CA SER A 157 1.29 7.11 23.30
C SER A 157 0.24 6.26 24.00
N LEU A 158 -0.70 5.68 23.23
CA LEU A 158 -1.78 4.85 23.78
C LEU A 158 -1.30 3.49 24.26
N LEU A 159 -0.27 2.94 23.62
CA LEU A 159 0.37 1.69 24.04
C LEU A 159 1.55 1.92 25.01
N ASP A 160 1.74 3.16 25.45
CA ASP A 160 2.85 3.57 26.33
C ASP A 160 4.24 3.10 25.87
N VAL A 161 4.42 2.97 24.55
CA VAL A 161 5.65 2.49 23.95
C VAL A 161 6.67 3.62 23.84
N THR A 162 7.80 3.45 24.54
CA THR A 162 8.92 4.37 24.41
C THR A 162 9.68 4.10 23.13
N LEU A 163 9.48 4.97 22.13
CA LEU A 163 10.33 5.00 20.94
C LEU A 163 11.75 5.44 21.30
N ARG A 164 12.75 4.81 20.67
CA ARG A 164 14.17 5.11 20.93
C ARG A 164 14.47 6.57 20.61
N THR A 165 14.87 7.33 21.63
CA THR A 165 15.16 8.76 21.47
C THR A 165 16.52 9.01 20.79
N GLN A 166 16.71 10.21 20.23
CA GLN A 166 17.99 10.65 19.70
C GLN A 166 19.05 10.80 20.82
N ASN A 167 18.63 11.14 22.03
CA ASN A 167 19.50 11.30 23.18
C ASN A 167 20.18 9.97 23.56
N ARG A 168 21.52 9.92 23.46
CA ARG A 168 22.33 8.73 23.79
C ARG A 168 22.22 8.34 25.27
N ARG A 169 21.91 9.28 26.17
CA ARG A 169 21.79 9.05 27.62
C ARG A 169 20.45 8.46 28.05
N ALA A 170 19.44 8.45 27.17
CA ALA A 170 18.14 7.89 27.49
C ALA A 170 18.20 6.35 27.50
N LYS A 171 17.56 5.74 28.50
CA LYS A 171 17.45 4.27 28.58
C LYS A 171 16.73 3.75 27.33
N PRO A 172 17.31 2.77 26.61
CA PRO A 172 16.73 2.26 25.36
C PRO A 172 15.49 1.38 25.59
N VAL A 173 15.35 0.83 26.80
CA VAL A 173 14.28 -0.10 27.17
C VAL A 173 13.65 0.41 28.45
N LYS A 174 12.31 0.52 28.44
CA LYS A 174 11.51 0.79 29.62
C LYS A 174 10.65 -0.44 29.89
N PHE A 175 10.73 -0.95 31.11
CA PHE A 175 9.78 -1.95 31.60
C PHE A 175 8.60 -1.20 32.21
N GLN A 176 7.39 -1.59 31.85
CA GLN A 176 6.17 -1.07 32.42
C GLN A 176 5.35 -2.24 32.95
N HIS A 177 4.92 -2.20 34.21
CA HIS A 177 4.21 -3.31 34.86
C HIS A 177 4.88 -4.69 34.72
N GLY A 178 6.23 -4.73 34.72
CA GLY A 178 7.00 -5.97 34.53
C GLY A 178 7.02 -6.51 33.09
N ARG A 179 6.45 -5.76 32.13
CA ARG A 179 6.39 -6.09 30.70
C ARG A 179 7.29 -5.16 29.88
N ARG A 180 7.76 -5.65 28.74
CA ARG A 180 8.51 -4.89 27.73
C ARG A 180 7.70 -4.86 26.45
N THR A 181 7.32 -3.65 26.03
CA THR A 181 6.62 -3.41 24.76
C THR A 181 7.51 -2.61 23.83
N GLU A 182 7.82 -3.19 22.67
CA GLU A 182 8.54 -2.52 21.59
C GLU A 182 7.62 -2.29 20.41
N MET A 183 8.00 -1.37 19.52
CA MET A 183 7.24 -1.06 18.32
C MET A 183 8.19 -0.93 17.14
N SER A 184 7.79 -1.44 15.98
CA SER A 184 8.46 -1.24 14.69
C SER A 184 7.45 -0.76 13.65
N PHE A 185 7.89 0.10 12.73
CA PHE A 185 7.07 0.59 11.63
C PHE A 185 7.40 -0.22 10.37
N ILE A 186 6.41 -0.88 9.80
CA ILE A 186 6.58 -1.74 8.63
C ILE A 186 5.83 -1.14 7.45
N ILE A 187 6.55 -0.63 6.46
CA ILE A 187 5.96 -0.10 5.23
C ILE A 187 5.82 -1.24 4.24
N SER A 188 4.59 -1.71 4.13
CA SER A 188 4.16 -2.79 3.25
C SER A 188 3.96 -2.31 1.81
N ARG A 189 3.84 -3.26 0.87
CA ARG A 189 3.61 -3.02 -0.57
C ARG A 189 4.65 -2.08 -1.18
N SER A 190 5.89 -2.15 -0.71
CA SER A 190 6.97 -1.27 -1.17
C SER A 190 7.32 -1.45 -2.66
N ASP A 191 6.85 -2.52 -3.29
CA ASP A 191 6.96 -2.77 -4.75
C ASP A 191 6.15 -1.80 -5.61
N LEU A 192 5.22 -1.05 -5.01
CA LEU A 192 4.46 0.01 -5.66
C LEU A 192 5.31 1.28 -5.87
N LEU A 193 6.32 1.53 -5.03
CA LEU A 193 7.13 2.75 -5.09
C LEU A 193 8.13 2.73 -6.25
N ALA A 194 8.81 1.59 -6.45
CA ALA A 194 9.88 1.45 -7.44
C ALA A 194 9.97 0.02 -8.02
N PRO A 195 10.57 -0.16 -9.21
CA PRO A 195 10.74 -1.47 -9.84
C PRO A 195 11.75 -2.39 -9.18
N ARG A 196 12.70 -1.86 -8.44
CA ARG A 196 13.82 -2.63 -7.89
C ARG A 196 13.96 -2.42 -6.39
N LYS A 197 14.46 -3.45 -5.70
CA LYS A 197 14.71 -3.47 -4.26
C LYS A 197 15.66 -2.33 -3.86
N GLU A 198 16.74 -2.15 -4.61
CA GLU A 198 17.80 -1.17 -4.32
C GLU A 198 17.31 0.28 -4.42
N GLN A 199 16.34 0.54 -5.31
CA GLN A 199 15.74 1.87 -5.42
C GLN A 199 14.90 2.21 -4.19
N VAL A 200 14.16 1.24 -3.65
CA VAL A 200 13.43 1.43 -2.40
C VAL A 200 14.39 1.62 -1.22
N ASP A 201 15.51 0.88 -1.17
CA ASP A 201 16.56 1.11 -0.16
C ASP A 201 17.07 2.55 -0.21
N SER A 202 17.27 3.11 -1.42
CA SER A 202 17.71 4.50 -1.58
C SER A 202 16.68 5.53 -1.08
N LEU A 203 15.40 5.14 -0.96
CA LEU A 203 14.32 5.98 -0.43
C LEU A 203 14.21 5.94 1.10
N MET A 204 14.89 5.01 1.78
CA MET A 204 14.79 4.87 3.24
C MET A 204 15.06 6.17 4.02
N PRO A 205 16.05 7.02 3.67
CA PRO A 205 16.23 8.31 4.33
C PRO A 205 15.01 9.23 4.18
N TYR A 206 14.47 9.34 2.96
CA TYR A 206 13.27 10.12 2.66
C TYR A 206 12.04 9.61 3.42
N ILE A 207 11.85 8.29 3.44
CA ILE A 207 10.75 7.64 4.15
C ILE A 207 10.83 7.89 5.65
N THR A 208 12.02 7.76 6.22
CA THR A 208 12.26 7.98 7.66
C THR A 208 11.97 9.44 8.03
N GLU A 209 12.36 10.38 7.18
CA GLU A 209 12.11 11.81 7.41
C GLU A 209 10.63 12.16 7.26
N THR A 210 9.96 11.61 6.25
CA THR A 210 8.51 11.77 6.07
C THR A 210 7.74 11.19 7.26
N LEU A 211 8.15 10.04 7.79
CA LEU A 211 7.58 9.48 9.02
C LEU A 211 7.82 10.38 10.23
N ARG A 212 9.03 10.96 10.32
CA ARG A 212 9.42 11.88 11.38
C ARG A 212 8.54 13.13 11.37
N GLU A 213 8.21 13.65 10.20
CA GLU A 213 7.26 14.76 10.04
C GLU A 213 5.84 14.34 10.45
N ALA A 214 5.37 13.18 9.98
CA ALA A 214 4.03 12.68 10.28
C ALA A 214 3.80 12.38 11.78
N LEU A 215 4.85 11.99 12.51
CA LEU A 215 4.81 11.81 13.97
C LEU A 215 4.84 13.15 14.76
N GLY A 216 4.98 14.29 14.08
CA GLY A 216 4.95 15.63 14.67
C GLY A 216 5.99 15.83 15.76
N ARG A 217 5.55 16.37 16.91
CA ARG A 217 6.41 16.71 18.07
C ARG A 217 7.22 15.53 18.62
N VAL A 218 6.71 14.31 18.48
CA VAL A 218 7.41 13.10 18.94
C VAL A 218 8.49 12.71 17.94
N GLY A 219 8.19 12.82 16.64
CA GLY A 219 9.10 12.53 15.54
C GLY A 219 10.47 13.21 15.68
N GLY A 220 10.48 14.51 16.01
CA GLY A 220 11.74 15.26 16.17
C GLY A 220 12.69 14.70 17.24
N ARG A 221 12.19 13.95 18.22
CA ARG A 221 12.98 13.43 19.35
C ARG A 221 13.38 11.96 19.20
N VAL A 222 12.81 11.23 18.25
CA VAL A 222 13.04 9.78 18.08
C VAL A 222 14.09 9.50 17.01
N ARG A 223 14.78 8.35 17.03
CA ARG A 223 15.74 8.00 15.96
C ARG A 223 15.07 7.40 14.72
N LEU A 224 14.00 6.61 14.92
CA LEU A 224 13.32 5.83 13.89
C LEU A 224 14.23 4.79 13.20
N GLY A 225 15.09 4.11 13.96
CA GLY A 225 15.91 2.99 13.45
C GLY A 225 15.15 1.65 13.31
N ASN A 226 13.85 1.67 13.55
CA ASN A 226 12.92 0.53 13.59
C ASN A 226 11.90 0.61 12.42
N VAL A 227 12.29 1.27 11.34
CA VAL A 227 11.47 1.44 10.12
C VAL A 227 11.99 0.46 9.07
N HIS A 228 11.10 -0.37 8.54
CA HIS A 228 11.44 -1.37 7.53
C HIS A 228 10.48 -1.29 6.36
N CYS A 229 11.01 -1.32 5.12
CA CYS A 229 10.19 -1.53 3.93
C CYS A 229 10.10 -3.02 3.62
N VAL A 230 8.93 -3.49 3.24
CA VAL A 230 8.68 -4.90 2.89
C VAL A 230 7.70 -5.01 1.72
N SER A 231 7.87 -6.05 0.91
CA SER A 231 6.88 -6.45 -0.09
C SER A 231 6.61 -7.93 0.04
N ALA A 232 5.41 -8.29 0.54
CA ALA A 232 4.95 -9.67 0.59
C ALA A 232 4.80 -10.27 -0.82
N LYS A 233 4.33 -9.46 -1.80
CA LYS A 233 4.13 -9.88 -3.19
C LYS A 233 5.44 -10.25 -3.91
N ARG A 234 6.52 -9.49 -3.66
CA ARG A 234 7.84 -9.73 -4.26
C ARG A 234 8.81 -10.48 -3.35
N GLY A 235 8.40 -10.79 -2.11
CA GLY A 235 9.25 -11.39 -1.08
C GLY A 235 10.38 -10.48 -0.58
N TRP A 236 10.34 -9.17 -0.83
CA TRP A 236 11.42 -8.25 -0.44
C TRP A 236 11.45 -8.02 1.08
N TRP A 237 12.62 -8.22 1.69
CA TRP A 237 12.91 -8.12 3.14
C TRP A 237 12.05 -8.99 4.07
N THR A 238 11.20 -9.86 3.51
CA THR A 238 10.30 -10.73 4.27
C THR A 238 11.06 -11.82 5.04
N LYS A 239 12.19 -12.31 4.50
CA LYS A 239 13.02 -13.34 5.14
C LYS A 239 13.72 -12.77 6.37
N GLU A 240 14.29 -11.58 6.24
CA GLU A 240 14.98 -10.86 7.30
C GLU A 240 14.01 -10.54 8.45
N LEU A 241 12.80 -10.07 8.13
CA LEU A 241 11.75 -9.81 9.12
C LEU A 241 11.24 -11.10 9.79
N LYS A 242 11.11 -12.21 9.03
CA LYS A 242 10.78 -13.54 9.58
C LYS A 242 11.83 -14.01 10.59
N GLU A 243 13.12 -13.85 10.29
CA GLU A 243 14.19 -14.19 11.24
C GLU A 243 14.16 -13.30 12.50
N GLU A 244 13.83 -12.03 12.33
CA GLU A 244 13.71 -11.09 13.44
C GLU A 244 12.55 -11.46 14.39
N ILE A 245 11.37 -11.79 13.83
CA ILE A 245 10.21 -12.28 14.58
C ILE A 245 10.58 -13.56 15.35
N TRP A 246 11.22 -14.50 14.67
CA TRP A 246 11.67 -15.75 15.29
C TRP A 246 12.65 -15.48 16.44
N LYS A 247 13.70 -14.68 16.21
CA LYS A 247 14.72 -14.37 17.24
C LYS A 247 14.13 -13.69 18.47
N ARG A 248 13.20 -12.76 18.29
CA ARG A 248 12.55 -12.04 19.39
C ARG A 248 11.71 -12.96 20.27
N GLY A 249 10.87 -13.81 19.68
CA GLY A 249 9.86 -14.55 20.44
C GLY A 249 8.86 -13.63 21.13
N GLY A 250 8.01 -14.19 22.00
CA GLY A 250 6.92 -13.45 22.65
C GLY A 250 5.74 -13.15 21.73
N ALA A 251 4.91 -12.18 22.10
CA ALA A 251 3.72 -11.81 21.32
C ALA A 251 4.02 -10.71 20.30
N GLY A 252 3.85 -11.03 19.01
CA GLY A 252 3.95 -10.10 17.89
C GLY A 252 2.58 -9.62 17.45
N TRP A 253 2.28 -8.34 17.62
CA TRP A 253 0.98 -7.73 17.31
C TRP A 253 1.06 -6.98 15.97
N MET A 254 0.30 -7.40 14.96
CA MET A 254 0.16 -6.65 13.71
C MET A 254 -0.98 -5.65 13.82
N VAL A 255 -0.66 -4.35 13.73
CA VAL A 255 -1.62 -3.25 13.85
C VAL A 255 -1.53 -2.34 12.63
N GLY A 256 -2.66 -1.94 12.06
CA GLY A 256 -2.69 -0.97 10.97
C GLY A 256 -4.12 -0.67 10.52
N LYS A 257 -4.28 0.30 9.62
CA LYS A 257 -5.57 0.56 8.96
C LYS A 257 -5.99 -0.64 8.10
N ALA A 258 -7.26 -0.71 7.70
CA ALA A 258 -7.74 -1.68 6.72
C ALA A 258 -6.96 -1.55 5.39
N ASN A 259 -6.86 -2.61 4.61
CA ASN A 259 -6.20 -2.60 3.28
C ASN A 259 -4.72 -2.18 3.24
N VAL A 260 -4.02 -2.11 4.38
CA VAL A 260 -2.55 -1.94 4.41
C VAL A 260 -1.81 -3.24 4.07
N GLY A 261 -2.50 -4.35 3.80
CA GLY A 261 -1.84 -5.62 3.49
C GLY A 261 -1.33 -6.39 4.71
N LYS A 262 -1.88 -6.12 5.91
CA LYS A 262 -1.56 -6.84 7.15
C LYS A 262 -1.63 -8.37 7.03
N SER A 263 -2.73 -8.93 6.53
CA SER A 263 -2.91 -10.39 6.41
C SER A 263 -1.99 -11.00 5.36
N GLN A 264 -1.68 -10.25 4.28
CA GLN A 264 -0.71 -10.70 3.28
C GLN A 264 0.72 -10.70 3.84
N LEU A 265 1.06 -9.68 4.65
CA LEU A 265 2.34 -9.62 5.34
C LEU A 265 2.45 -10.74 6.38
N PHE A 266 1.39 -10.99 7.14
CA PHE A 266 1.30 -12.05 8.14
C PHE A 266 1.68 -13.41 7.54
N GLU A 267 1.06 -13.76 6.41
CA GLU A 267 1.36 -15.02 5.73
C GLU A 267 2.83 -15.12 5.28
N ALA A 268 3.40 -14.01 4.80
CA ALA A 268 4.76 -13.98 4.26
C ALA A 268 5.84 -14.05 5.35
N VAL A 269 5.61 -13.45 6.53
CA VAL A 269 6.61 -13.36 7.59
C VAL A 269 6.49 -14.46 8.64
N PHE A 270 5.35 -15.18 8.69
CA PHE A 270 5.15 -16.23 9.67
C PHE A 270 6.22 -17.35 9.53
N PRO A 271 6.84 -17.80 10.63
CA PRO A 271 7.87 -18.84 10.61
C PRO A 271 7.30 -20.25 10.39
N LYS A 272 6.77 -20.53 9.19
CA LYS A 272 6.32 -21.86 8.75
C LYS A 272 7.47 -22.88 8.73
N GLY A 273 7.17 -24.14 9.05
CA GLY A 273 8.05 -25.30 8.80
C GLY A 273 9.31 -25.37 9.66
N ARG A 274 9.31 -24.74 10.86
CA ARG A 274 10.45 -24.72 11.78
C ARG A 274 10.23 -25.51 13.06
N MET A 275 9.14 -26.27 13.12
CA MET A 275 8.87 -27.19 14.21
C MET A 275 9.56 -28.51 13.90
N ASP A 276 10.79 -28.66 14.36
CA ASP A 276 11.45 -29.97 14.46
C ASP A 276 10.98 -30.61 15.80
N TRP A 277 9.77 -31.20 15.83
CA TRP A 277 9.25 -32.20 16.82
C TRP A 277 7.75 -32.06 17.17
N GLU A 278 7.16 -33.17 17.64
CA GLU A 278 5.77 -33.41 18.04
C GLU A 278 5.22 -32.47 19.13
N ALA A 279 3.93 -32.14 19.02
CA ALA A 279 3.22 -31.24 19.92
C ALA A 279 3.31 -31.68 21.40
N PRO A 280 3.75 -30.81 22.33
CA PRO A 280 3.68 -31.12 23.75
C PRO A 280 2.21 -31.19 24.21
N LYS A 281 1.83 -32.28 24.89
CA LYS A 281 0.48 -32.53 25.44
C LYS A 281 0.06 -31.54 26.56
N HIS A 282 0.88 -30.55 26.87
CA HIS A 282 0.58 -29.54 27.87
C HIS A 282 -0.07 -28.33 27.22
N HIS A 283 -1.35 -28.47 26.92
CA HIS A 283 -2.24 -27.31 26.81
C HIS A 283 -2.18 -26.56 28.16
N ILE A 284 -1.65 -25.34 28.16
CA ILE A 284 -1.82 -24.43 29.29
C ILE A 284 -3.31 -24.09 29.33
N SER A 285 -4.06 -24.79 30.16
CA SER A 285 -5.42 -24.42 30.53
C SER A 285 -5.32 -23.20 31.43
N VAL A 286 -5.65 -22.03 30.87
CA VAL A 286 -5.90 -20.85 31.68
C VAL A 286 -7.18 -21.12 32.46
N ASN A 287 -7.08 -21.30 33.78
CA ASN A 287 -8.25 -21.32 34.65
C ASN A 287 -9.00 -20.00 34.47
N ARG A 288 -10.21 -20.08 33.92
CA ARG A 288 -11.13 -18.96 33.75
C ARG A 288 -11.72 -18.61 35.11
N ASP A 289 -11.52 -17.37 35.55
CA ASP A 289 -12.36 -16.75 36.57
C ASP A 289 -13.70 -16.38 35.92
N PRO A 290 -14.85 -16.87 36.41
CA PRO A 290 -16.15 -16.67 35.77
C PRO A 290 -16.74 -15.26 35.95
N ASP A 291 -16.09 -14.36 36.70
CA ASP A 291 -16.68 -13.09 37.17
C ASP A 291 -16.19 -11.82 36.45
N SER A 292 -15.42 -11.94 35.36
CA SER A 292 -15.07 -10.77 34.54
C SER A 292 -16.16 -10.45 33.52
N ARG A 293 -16.77 -9.27 33.65
CA ARG A 293 -17.77 -8.72 32.69
C ARG A 293 -17.17 -8.32 31.32
N ILE A 294 -15.97 -8.80 31.00
CA ILE A 294 -15.19 -8.45 29.81
C ILE A 294 -15.09 -9.72 28.95
N ARG A 295 -15.47 -9.65 27.67
CA ARG A 295 -15.34 -10.81 26.77
C ARG A 295 -13.87 -11.22 26.68
N PRO A 296 -13.50 -12.47 27.03
CA PRO A 296 -12.11 -12.90 26.96
C PRO A 296 -11.60 -12.86 25.51
N PRO A 297 -10.30 -12.63 25.29
CA PRO A 297 -9.71 -12.67 23.97
C PRO A 297 -9.91 -14.05 23.33
N PRO A 298 -10.00 -14.13 22.00
CA PRO A 298 -10.20 -15.39 21.30
C PRO A 298 -9.12 -16.42 21.67
N PRO A 299 -9.47 -17.71 21.85
CA PRO A 299 -8.48 -18.76 22.10
C PRO A 299 -7.45 -18.85 20.96
N PRO A 300 -6.17 -19.14 21.28
CA PRO A 300 -5.15 -19.34 20.27
C PRO A 300 -5.44 -20.57 19.41
N GLN A 301 -5.03 -20.53 18.14
CA GLN A 301 -5.10 -21.70 17.27
C GLN A 301 -4.16 -22.80 17.77
N PRO A 302 -4.47 -24.09 17.53
CA PRO A 302 -3.55 -25.17 17.83
C PRO A 302 -2.24 -24.98 17.06
N GLU A 303 -1.12 -25.17 17.75
CA GLU A 303 0.20 -25.00 17.16
C GLU A 303 0.46 -26.12 16.14
N THR A 304 0.71 -25.72 14.89
CA THR A 304 0.97 -26.64 13.78
C THR A 304 2.11 -26.10 12.93
N ASN A 305 2.83 -26.99 12.22
CA ASN A 305 3.99 -26.58 11.40
C ASN A 305 3.56 -25.70 10.21
N TYR A 306 2.32 -25.91 9.73
CA TYR A 306 1.66 -25.16 8.67
C TYR A 306 0.23 -24.78 9.10
N PRO A 307 0.08 -23.71 9.89
CA PRO A 307 -1.23 -23.29 10.35
C PRO A 307 -2.09 -22.72 9.22
N SER A 308 -3.40 -22.78 9.41
CA SER A 308 -4.36 -22.16 8.48
C SER A 308 -4.23 -20.64 8.57
N MET A 309 -3.85 -20.01 7.46
CA MET A 309 -3.52 -18.58 7.42
C MET A 309 -4.78 -17.72 7.28
N PRO A 310 -4.76 -16.47 7.79
CA PRO A 310 -5.83 -15.51 7.56
C PRO A 310 -6.13 -15.30 6.07
N THR A 311 -7.38 -14.96 5.76
CA THR A 311 -7.80 -14.67 4.38
C THR A 311 -7.19 -13.36 3.89
N VAL A 312 -6.66 -13.37 2.67
CA VAL A 312 -6.14 -12.17 1.98
C VAL A 312 -7.11 -11.77 0.87
N SER A 313 -7.56 -10.52 0.89
CA SER A 313 -8.40 -9.92 -0.15
C SER A 313 -8.05 -8.43 -0.30
N SER A 314 -8.39 -7.82 -1.44
CA SER A 314 -8.29 -6.38 -1.64
C SER A 314 -9.41 -5.64 -0.90
N LEU A 315 -10.54 -6.28 -0.63
CA LEU A 315 -11.64 -5.64 0.09
C LEU A 315 -11.32 -5.44 1.58
N PRO A 316 -11.80 -4.34 2.18
CA PRO A 316 -11.62 -4.08 3.60
C PRO A 316 -12.33 -5.11 4.48
N GLY A 317 -11.82 -5.26 5.71
CA GLY A 317 -12.44 -6.12 6.72
C GLY A 317 -12.23 -7.62 6.49
N THR A 318 -11.10 -8.06 5.95
CA THR A 318 -10.78 -9.50 5.87
C THR A 318 -10.74 -10.17 7.25
N THR A 319 -10.24 -9.45 8.26
CA THR A 319 -10.14 -9.87 9.66
C THR A 319 -11.19 -9.18 10.50
N ALA A 320 -12.09 -9.97 11.08
CA ALA A 320 -13.20 -9.56 11.93
C ALA A 320 -12.84 -9.58 13.42
N SER A 321 -12.00 -10.52 13.83
CA SER A 321 -11.54 -10.68 15.22
C SER A 321 -10.06 -11.07 15.24
N PRO A 322 -9.33 -10.82 16.35
CA PRO A 322 -7.91 -11.16 16.47
C PRO A 322 -7.63 -12.63 16.12
N ILE A 323 -6.73 -12.88 15.18
CA ILE A 323 -6.28 -14.23 14.82
C ILE A 323 -4.92 -14.46 15.45
N ARG A 324 -4.86 -15.41 16.40
CA ARG A 324 -3.65 -15.74 17.17
C ARG A 324 -3.06 -17.05 16.67
N VAL A 325 -1.83 -16.99 16.14
CA VAL A 325 -1.11 -18.16 15.62
C VAL A 325 0.19 -18.36 16.41
N PRO A 326 0.27 -19.37 17.28
CA PRO A 326 1.49 -19.67 18.05
C PRO A 326 2.58 -20.26 17.16
N PHE A 327 3.85 -20.11 17.58
CA PHE A 327 5.00 -20.70 16.91
C PHE A 327 6.15 -21.04 17.88
N GLY A 328 6.95 -22.04 17.48
CA GLY A 328 8.20 -22.41 18.15
C GLY A 328 8.04 -23.09 19.51
N ALA A 329 6.99 -23.90 19.69
CA ALA A 329 6.69 -24.67 20.90
C ALA A 329 6.62 -23.79 22.17
N GLY A 330 5.76 -22.76 22.12
CA GLY A 330 5.64 -21.79 23.21
C GLY A 330 6.68 -20.67 23.22
N ARG A 331 7.53 -20.58 22.19
CA ARG A 331 8.47 -19.46 22.00
C ARG A 331 7.76 -18.11 21.81
N GLY A 332 6.61 -18.11 21.14
CA GLY A 332 5.84 -16.89 20.90
C GLY A 332 4.56 -17.13 20.12
N GLU A 333 3.85 -16.04 19.85
CA GLU A 333 2.69 -16.04 18.96
C GLU A 333 2.69 -14.79 18.07
N LEU A 334 2.16 -14.93 16.86
CA LEU A 334 1.91 -13.82 15.95
C LEU A 334 0.41 -13.59 15.86
N ILE A 335 0.00 -12.34 16.06
CA ILE A 335 -1.41 -11.96 16.22
C ILE A 335 -1.77 -10.95 15.12
N ASP A 336 -2.72 -11.33 14.25
CA ASP A 336 -3.30 -10.43 13.24
C ASP A 336 -4.54 -9.77 13.84
N LEU A 337 -4.47 -8.46 14.09
CA LEU A 337 -5.60 -7.70 14.60
C LEU A 337 -6.51 -7.22 13.45
N PRO A 338 -7.82 -7.04 13.70
CA PRO A 338 -8.70 -6.40 12.74
C PRO A 338 -8.14 -5.03 12.32
N GLY A 339 -8.18 -4.74 11.02
CA GLY A 339 -7.71 -3.46 10.51
C GLY A 339 -8.61 -2.34 11.03
N LEU A 340 -8.02 -1.24 11.49
CA LEU A 340 -8.79 -0.05 11.87
C LEU A 340 -9.44 0.59 10.64
N ALA A 341 -10.55 1.28 10.83
CA ALA A 341 -11.23 1.97 9.74
C ALA A 341 -10.28 2.97 9.05
N ARG A 342 -10.32 2.98 7.72
CA ARG A 342 -9.89 4.15 6.95
C ARG A 342 -10.99 5.21 7.04
N THR A 343 -10.72 6.39 6.53
CA THR A 343 -11.79 7.37 6.34
C THR A 343 -12.80 6.90 5.27
N ASP A 344 -14.00 7.47 5.29
CA ASP A 344 -15.18 7.05 4.52
C ASP A 344 -15.14 7.33 3.00
N LEU A 345 -13.97 7.45 2.37
CA LEU A 345 -13.87 7.76 0.92
C LEU A 345 -14.59 6.70 0.07
N GLU A 346 -14.51 5.44 0.49
CA GLU A 346 -15.14 4.30 -0.18
C GLU A 346 -16.68 4.41 -0.22
N HIS A 347 -17.29 5.10 0.76
CA HIS A 347 -18.74 5.30 0.81
C HIS A 347 -19.25 6.29 -0.24
N HIS A 348 -18.37 7.12 -0.79
CA HIS A 348 -18.70 8.05 -1.88
C HIS A 348 -18.59 7.41 -3.27
N ILE A 349 -18.22 6.13 -3.36
CA ILE A 349 -17.97 5.43 -4.62
C ILE A 349 -18.95 4.28 -4.81
N ALA A 350 -19.41 4.12 -6.05
CA ALA A 350 -20.31 3.04 -6.45
C ALA A 350 -19.73 1.68 -6.00
N PRO A 351 -20.50 0.82 -5.31
CA PRO A 351 -20.02 -0.46 -4.79
C PRO A 351 -19.25 -1.31 -5.80
N GLU A 352 -19.68 -1.30 -7.05
CA GLU A 352 -19.11 -2.07 -8.17
C GLU A 352 -17.73 -1.54 -8.60
N LYS A 353 -17.42 -0.28 -8.30
CA LYS A 353 -16.20 0.42 -8.72
C LYS A 353 -15.19 0.61 -7.59
N ARG A 354 -15.50 0.21 -6.35
CA ARG A 354 -14.61 0.37 -5.17
C ARG A 354 -13.26 -0.31 -5.33
N ASP A 355 -13.21 -1.44 -6.03
CA ASP A 355 -11.96 -2.16 -6.31
C ASP A 355 -11.00 -1.34 -7.19
N GLN A 356 -11.50 -0.35 -7.95
CA GLN A 356 -10.69 0.58 -8.73
C GLN A 356 -9.96 1.62 -7.88
N LEU A 357 -10.35 1.83 -6.62
CA LEU A 357 -9.57 2.67 -5.71
C LEU A 357 -8.25 2.03 -5.34
N ILE A 358 -8.16 0.70 -5.33
CA ILE A 358 -7.06 0.00 -4.67
C ILE A 358 -5.93 -0.24 -5.66
N MET A 359 -4.76 0.32 -5.38
CA MET A 359 -3.57 0.07 -6.19
C MET A 359 -3.08 -1.38 -6.03
N LYS A 360 -3.38 -2.24 -7.02
CA LYS A 360 -2.98 -3.67 -7.04
C LYS A 360 -1.58 -3.91 -7.59
N SER A 361 -1.11 -3.00 -8.45
CA SER A 361 0.18 -3.05 -9.12
C SER A 361 0.72 -1.64 -9.29
N ARG A 362 2.04 -1.54 -9.42
CA ARG A 362 2.71 -0.28 -9.71
C ARG A 362 2.16 0.34 -10.98
N ILE A 363 1.89 1.65 -10.93
CA ILE A 363 1.33 2.44 -12.02
C ILE A 363 2.45 3.27 -12.66
N LEU A 364 2.47 3.32 -13.98
CA LEU A 364 3.31 4.23 -14.75
C LEU A 364 2.45 5.38 -15.22
N PRO A 365 2.53 6.57 -14.58
CA PRO A 365 1.65 7.67 -14.92
C PRO A 365 2.03 8.29 -16.27
N GLU A 366 1.05 8.90 -16.92
CA GLU A 366 1.30 9.79 -18.04
C GLU A 366 1.57 11.21 -17.54
N GLN A 367 2.36 11.97 -18.30
CA GLN A 367 2.64 13.36 -17.98
C GLN A 367 1.47 14.24 -18.42
N GLN A 368 0.71 14.76 -17.46
CA GLN A 368 -0.35 15.73 -17.71
C GLN A 368 0.20 17.16 -17.58
N VAL A 369 -0.04 17.99 -18.60
CA VAL A 369 0.42 19.39 -18.64
C VAL A 369 -0.77 20.29 -18.36
N LEU A 370 -0.86 20.79 -17.13
CA LEU A 370 -1.93 21.67 -16.68
C LEU A 370 -1.54 23.12 -16.96
N LYS A 371 -2.23 23.73 -17.93
CA LYS A 371 -2.15 25.17 -18.20
C LYS A 371 -3.11 25.95 -17.29
N PRO A 372 -2.96 27.28 -17.16
CA PRO A 372 -3.95 28.12 -16.51
C PRO A 372 -5.35 27.88 -17.09
N GLY A 373 -6.36 27.80 -16.22
CA GLY A 373 -7.75 27.50 -16.61
C GLY A 373 -8.04 26.01 -16.90
N GLN A 374 -7.06 25.12 -16.73
CA GLN A 374 -7.27 23.67 -16.81
C GLN A 374 -7.19 23.02 -15.43
N SER A 375 -7.87 21.89 -15.28
CA SER A 375 -7.90 21.09 -14.07
C SER A 375 -7.67 19.61 -14.39
N LEU A 376 -7.05 18.90 -13.46
CA LEU A 376 -6.95 17.45 -13.49
C LEU A 376 -8.10 16.86 -12.68
N LEU A 377 -8.90 16.01 -13.30
CA LEU A 377 -10.01 15.31 -12.68
C LEU A 377 -9.64 13.82 -12.54
N LEU A 378 -9.76 13.28 -11.34
CA LEU A 378 -9.45 11.88 -11.04
C LEU A 378 -10.75 11.14 -10.73
N GLY A 379 -11.07 10.11 -11.51
CA GLY A 379 -12.28 9.30 -11.38
C GLY A 379 -13.61 10.08 -11.46
N GLY A 380 -13.59 11.35 -11.87
CA GLY A 380 -14.76 12.21 -11.96
C GLY A 380 -15.11 13.00 -10.69
N PHE A 381 -14.49 12.75 -9.54
CA PHE A 381 -14.92 13.30 -8.24
C PHE A 381 -13.82 14.02 -7.43
N ILE A 382 -12.53 13.77 -7.71
CA ILE A 382 -11.42 14.55 -7.13
C ILE A 382 -10.88 15.48 -8.20
N ARG A 383 -10.81 16.77 -7.90
CA ARG A 383 -10.32 17.79 -8.84
C ARG A 383 -9.11 18.52 -8.26
N ILE A 384 -8.05 18.62 -9.06
CA ILE A 384 -6.84 19.38 -8.74
C ILE A 384 -6.75 20.54 -9.74
N THR A 385 -6.75 21.76 -9.23
CA THR A 385 -6.76 22.98 -10.04
C THR A 385 -5.60 23.88 -9.61
N PRO A 386 -4.69 24.23 -10.52
CA PRO A 386 -3.69 25.26 -10.24
C PRO A 386 -4.38 26.58 -9.92
N ARG A 387 -4.03 27.19 -8.78
CA ARG A 387 -4.49 28.53 -8.45
C ARG A 387 -3.68 29.52 -9.27
N ASN A 388 -4.36 30.34 -10.06
CA ASN A 388 -3.68 31.37 -10.84
C ASN A 388 -3.24 32.48 -9.88
N VAL A 389 -1.96 32.53 -9.54
CA VAL A 389 -1.41 33.54 -8.64
C VAL A 389 -1.01 34.74 -9.50
N ALA A 390 -1.95 35.68 -9.64
CA ALA A 390 -1.85 36.97 -10.34
C ALA A 390 -2.08 37.00 -11.86
N PRO A 391 -2.64 38.11 -12.40
CA PRO A 391 -3.01 38.27 -13.82
C PRO A 391 -1.87 38.10 -14.83
N ASP A 392 -0.62 38.27 -14.39
CA ASP A 392 0.56 38.29 -15.27
C ASP A 392 1.34 36.96 -15.27
N GLN A 393 0.80 35.90 -14.65
CA GLN A 393 1.56 34.69 -14.32
C GLN A 393 0.90 33.41 -14.86
N GLU A 394 1.20 33.07 -16.11
CA GLU A 394 0.83 31.77 -16.67
C GLU A 394 1.82 30.68 -16.27
N LEU A 395 1.66 30.12 -15.07
CA LEU A 395 2.43 28.96 -14.64
C LEU A 395 1.86 27.67 -15.25
N VAL A 396 2.75 26.80 -15.71
CA VAL A 396 2.39 25.47 -16.22
C VAL A 396 2.81 24.42 -15.20
N PHE A 397 1.84 23.64 -14.75
CA PHE A 397 2.05 22.56 -13.79
C PHE A 397 2.13 21.23 -14.54
N LEU A 398 3.02 20.35 -14.07
CA LEU A 398 3.15 18.98 -14.53
C LEU A 398 2.60 18.07 -13.45
N ALA A 399 1.58 17.27 -13.78
CA ALA A 399 1.01 16.29 -12.86
C ALA A 399 1.25 14.87 -13.37
N TYR A 400 1.51 13.96 -12.42
CA TYR A 400 1.73 12.54 -12.66
C TYR A 400 0.88 11.75 -11.66
N ALA A 401 -0.21 11.16 -12.14
CA ALA A 401 -1.17 10.46 -11.29
C ALA A 401 -0.75 9.01 -11.04
N PHE A 402 -0.13 8.74 -9.88
CA PHE A 402 0.14 7.39 -9.38
C PHE A 402 -1.10 6.88 -8.66
N THR A 403 -2.21 6.79 -9.38
CA THR A 403 -3.51 6.37 -8.87
C THR A 403 -4.15 5.39 -9.85
N PRO A 404 -4.83 4.33 -9.37
CA PRO A 404 -5.52 3.37 -10.23
C PRO A 404 -6.75 3.95 -10.94
N ILE A 405 -7.30 5.06 -10.41
CA ILE A 405 -8.39 5.81 -11.06
C ILE A 405 -7.87 6.61 -12.25
N GLU A 406 -8.70 6.71 -13.29
CA GLU A 406 -8.37 7.42 -14.52
C GLU A 406 -8.20 8.92 -14.25
N ALA A 407 -7.17 9.49 -14.88
CA ALA A 407 -6.84 10.90 -14.79
C ALA A 407 -7.21 11.62 -16.08
N HIS A 408 -8.16 12.55 -16.01
CA HIS A 408 -8.70 13.28 -17.15
C HIS A 408 -8.35 14.77 -17.07
N LEU A 409 -7.69 15.30 -18.10
CA LEU A 409 -7.36 16.73 -18.21
C LEU A 409 -8.46 17.47 -18.96
N THR A 410 -9.06 18.48 -18.34
CA THR A 410 -10.11 19.28 -18.99
C THR A 410 -10.10 20.74 -18.52
N ALA A 411 -10.87 21.60 -19.17
CA ALA A 411 -11.08 22.99 -18.73
C ALA A 411 -11.74 23.01 -17.35
N THR A 412 -11.40 23.98 -16.51
CA THR A 412 -11.89 24.02 -15.12
C THR A 412 -13.41 24.03 -15.04
N ASP A 413 -14.10 24.78 -15.91
CA ASP A 413 -15.58 24.84 -15.91
C ASP A 413 -16.21 23.48 -16.23
N LYS A 414 -15.63 22.77 -17.21
CA LYS A 414 -16.04 21.40 -17.57
C LYS A 414 -15.73 20.41 -16.45
N ALA A 415 -14.60 20.56 -15.76
CA ALA A 415 -14.25 19.72 -14.62
C ALA A 415 -15.26 19.90 -13.48
N VAL A 416 -15.69 21.15 -13.22
CA VAL A 416 -16.75 21.45 -12.25
C VAL A 416 -18.06 20.80 -12.68
N ALA A 417 -18.47 20.93 -13.94
CA ALA A 417 -19.70 20.32 -14.45
C ALA A 417 -19.74 18.78 -14.29
N VAL A 418 -18.63 18.08 -14.57
CA VAL A 418 -18.52 16.62 -14.32
C VAL A 418 -18.62 16.31 -12.83
N GLN A 419 -17.89 17.08 -12.01
CA GLN A 419 -17.79 16.86 -10.57
C GLN A 419 -19.11 17.12 -9.84
N THR A 420 -19.90 18.12 -10.28
CA THR A 420 -21.22 18.45 -9.72
C THR A 420 -22.36 17.68 -10.38
N GLU A 421 -22.05 16.78 -11.31
CA GLU A 421 -23.04 15.97 -12.05
C GLU A 421 -24.08 16.82 -12.81
N ALA A 422 -23.64 17.93 -13.42
CA ALA A 422 -24.51 18.81 -14.20
C ALA A 422 -25.05 18.13 -15.47
N GLU A 423 -26.18 18.61 -15.99
CA GLU A 423 -26.86 18.06 -17.17
C GLU A 423 -26.03 18.21 -18.47
N ASP A 424 -25.21 19.25 -18.57
CA ASP A 424 -24.36 19.57 -19.72
C ASP A 424 -22.93 18.98 -19.62
N ARG A 425 -22.72 18.04 -18.69
CA ARG A 425 -21.39 17.50 -18.43
C ARG A 425 -20.81 16.77 -19.66
N PRO A 426 -19.50 16.90 -19.93
CA PRO A 426 -18.84 16.09 -20.94
C PRO A 426 -18.89 14.61 -20.56
N ASN A 427 -18.81 13.74 -21.58
CA ASN A 427 -18.83 12.29 -21.42
C ASN A 427 -17.51 11.77 -20.81
N VAL A 428 -17.37 11.95 -19.51
CA VAL A 428 -16.26 11.46 -18.68
C VAL A 428 -16.83 10.54 -17.62
N GLU A 429 -16.22 9.36 -17.45
CA GLU A 429 -16.67 8.40 -16.43
C GLU A 429 -16.51 9.01 -15.03
N ASN A 430 -17.59 8.97 -14.24
CA ASN A 430 -17.58 9.34 -12.83
C ASN A 430 -17.92 8.10 -12.00
N ILE A 431 -16.97 7.69 -11.16
CA ILE A 431 -17.11 6.49 -10.32
C ILE A 431 -17.83 6.76 -8.99
N ALA A 432 -18.13 8.03 -8.69
CA ALA A 432 -18.83 8.40 -7.47
C ALA A 432 -20.30 7.98 -7.51
N VAL A 433 -20.87 7.76 -6.32
CA VAL A 433 -22.32 7.54 -6.16
C VAL A 433 -23.07 8.83 -6.55
N PRO A 434 -24.21 8.76 -7.27
CA PRO A 434 -25.01 9.93 -7.62
C PRO A 434 -25.31 10.81 -6.40
N GLY A 435 -25.16 12.12 -6.55
CA GLY A 435 -25.33 13.09 -5.46
C GLY A 435 -24.09 13.32 -4.60
N THR A 436 -22.97 12.62 -4.87
CA THR A 436 -21.69 12.95 -4.25
C THR A 436 -21.20 14.33 -4.70
N GLY A 437 -21.53 14.75 -5.92
CA GLY A 437 -21.15 16.06 -6.43
C GLY A 437 -21.55 17.24 -5.52
N ALA A 438 -22.73 17.17 -4.89
CA ALA A 438 -23.19 18.19 -3.94
C ALA A 438 -22.39 18.22 -2.62
N LYS A 439 -21.73 17.12 -2.27
CA LYS A 439 -20.88 17.01 -1.07
C LYS A 439 -19.44 17.45 -1.31
N VAL A 440 -19.04 17.65 -2.56
CA VAL A 440 -17.68 18.08 -2.90
C VAL A 440 -17.43 19.47 -2.33
N LYS A 441 -16.31 19.61 -1.61
CA LYS A 441 -15.85 20.89 -1.04
C LYS A 441 -14.37 21.08 -1.33
N HIS A 442 -13.90 22.32 -1.12
CA HIS A 442 -12.47 22.64 -1.14
C HIS A 442 -11.78 21.91 0.02
N ALA A 443 -10.88 20.99 -0.31
CA ALA A 443 -10.15 20.17 0.67
C ALA A 443 -8.93 20.90 1.24
N GLY A 444 -8.38 21.83 0.46
CA GLY A 444 -7.24 22.63 0.87
C GLY A 444 -6.53 23.27 -0.30
N ALA A 445 -5.79 24.34 0.03
CA ALA A 445 -4.87 25.02 -0.87
C ALA A 445 -3.44 24.64 -0.47
N PHE A 446 -2.72 23.94 -1.35
CA PHE A 446 -1.38 23.44 -1.05
C PHE A 446 -0.31 24.24 -1.78
N GLN A 447 0.68 24.72 -1.03
CA GLN A 447 1.82 25.43 -1.58
C GLN A 447 2.86 24.43 -2.12
N VAL A 448 3.24 24.60 -3.38
CA VAL A 448 4.27 23.79 -4.03
C VAL A 448 5.64 24.39 -3.70
N ARG A 449 6.22 23.99 -2.58
CA ARG A 449 7.42 24.63 -1.98
C ARG A 449 8.72 23.83 -2.04
N TYR A 450 8.66 22.53 -2.29
CA TYR A 450 9.85 21.68 -2.20
C TYR A 450 10.71 21.80 -3.46
N ASP A 451 11.96 22.22 -3.32
CA ASP A 451 12.89 22.34 -4.45
C ASP A 451 13.34 20.96 -4.95
N VAL A 452 12.90 20.60 -6.17
CA VAL A 452 13.27 19.37 -6.88
C VAL A 452 14.13 19.65 -8.12
N THR A 453 14.71 20.86 -8.21
CA THR A 453 15.50 21.32 -9.36
C THR A 453 16.66 20.38 -9.64
N LYS A 454 17.38 19.93 -8.61
CA LYS A 454 18.52 19.01 -8.78
C LYS A 454 18.11 17.66 -9.37
N ALA A 455 16.96 17.14 -8.95
CA ALA A 455 16.44 15.88 -9.47
C ALA A 455 15.99 16.05 -10.93
N ARG A 456 15.13 17.05 -11.20
CA ARG A 456 14.51 17.24 -12.53
C ARG A 456 15.47 17.82 -13.58
N THR A 457 16.48 18.58 -13.17
CA THR A 457 17.44 19.27 -14.06
C THR A 457 18.78 18.52 -14.15
N GLY A 458 18.78 17.22 -13.82
CA GLY A 458 19.97 16.37 -13.66
C GLY A 458 21.12 16.60 -14.66
N PRO A 459 20.90 16.74 -15.98
CA PRO A 459 21.99 16.98 -16.92
C PRO A 459 22.78 18.29 -16.72
N LEU A 460 22.19 19.34 -16.14
CA LEU A 460 22.88 20.62 -15.91
C LEU A 460 23.55 20.66 -14.53
N THR A 461 22.99 19.95 -13.56
CA THR A 461 23.43 19.99 -12.15
C THR A 461 24.35 18.82 -11.77
N ARG A 462 24.47 17.79 -12.62
CA ARG A 462 25.40 16.66 -12.41
C ARG A 462 26.84 17.12 -12.53
N LYS A 463 27.69 16.63 -11.62
CA LYS A 463 29.14 16.91 -11.63
C LYS A 463 29.80 16.38 -12.89
N GLU A 464 29.27 15.28 -13.45
CA GLU A 464 29.79 14.65 -14.67
C GLU A 464 29.38 15.38 -15.96
N ALA A 465 28.52 16.39 -15.87
CA ALA A 465 28.06 17.17 -17.00
C ALA A 465 28.52 18.64 -16.87
N VAL A 466 27.63 19.55 -16.50
CA VAL A 466 27.95 21.00 -16.43
C VAL A 466 28.27 21.46 -15.00
N GLY A 467 27.88 20.70 -13.97
CA GLY A 467 28.22 21.01 -12.57
C GLY A 467 27.68 22.34 -12.05
N LEU A 468 26.62 22.90 -12.65
CA LEU A 468 26.05 24.17 -12.23
C LEU A 468 25.41 24.04 -10.85
N LYS A 469 25.80 24.92 -9.92
CA LYS A 469 25.09 25.08 -8.64
C LYS A 469 23.65 25.53 -8.92
N VAL A 470 22.69 24.96 -8.21
CA VAL A 470 21.26 25.23 -8.39
C VAL A 470 20.95 26.73 -8.21
N ASP A 471 21.73 27.41 -7.35
CA ASP A 471 21.58 28.85 -7.06
C ASP A 471 21.93 29.78 -8.22
N ARG A 472 22.66 29.29 -9.21
CA ARG A 472 23.00 30.03 -10.42
C ARG A 472 21.96 29.86 -11.52
N LEU A 473 20.96 29.00 -11.34
CA LEU A 473 19.93 28.76 -12.35
C LEU A 473 18.91 29.90 -12.36
N PRO A 474 18.49 30.36 -13.56
CA PRO A 474 17.48 31.42 -13.68
C PRO A 474 16.06 30.92 -13.35
N TYR A 475 15.90 29.64 -13.06
CA TYR A 475 14.65 29.01 -12.67
C TYR A 475 14.85 28.00 -11.53
N ARG A 476 13.76 27.72 -10.84
CA ARG A 476 13.61 26.63 -9.88
C ARG A 476 12.49 25.71 -10.32
N VAL A 477 12.63 24.43 -10.03
CA VAL A 477 11.56 23.44 -10.20
C VAL A 477 11.10 23.03 -8.81
N LEU A 478 9.87 23.38 -8.48
CA LEU A 478 9.25 23.06 -7.21
C LEU A 478 8.34 21.84 -7.38
N GLY A 479 8.17 21.06 -6.33
CA GLY A 479 7.35 19.86 -6.34
C GLY A 479 6.53 19.65 -5.07
N LEU A 480 5.51 18.83 -5.17
CA LEU A 480 4.64 18.40 -4.08
C LEU A 480 3.97 17.09 -4.45
N ASP A 481 3.89 16.14 -3.54
CA ASP A 481 3.05 14.96 -3.70
C ASP A 481 1.71 15.19 -2.98
N VAL A 482 0.60 15.17 -3.71
CA VAL A 482 -0.76 15.19 -3.15
C VAL A 482 -1.21 13.75 -2.94
N LEU A 483 -1.52 13.39 -1.71
CA LEU A 483 -1.91 12.04 -1.31
C LEU A 483 -3.42 11.90 -1.30
N ILE A 484 -3.91 10.75 -1.76
CA ILE A 484 -5.33 10.39 -1.75
C ILE A 484 -5.46 9.09 -0.94
N GLU A 485 -6.17 9.16 0.18
CA GLU A 485 -6.26 8.04 1.10
C GLU A 485 -6.76 6.76 0.42
N GLY A 486 -6.02 5.65 0.60
CA GLY A 486 -6.39 4.35 0.03
C GLY A 486 -6.24 4.21 -1.48
N CYS A 487 -5.89 5.30 -2.19
CA CYS A 487 -5.79 5.30 -3.64
C CYS A 487 -4.34 5.37 -4.13
N GLY A 488 -3.58 6.35 -3.66
CA GLY A 488 -2.25 6.64 -4.17
C GLY A 488 -1.89 8.11 -4.02
N TRP A 489 -1.14 8.65 -4.98
CA TRP A 489 -0.73 10.05 -4.96
C TRP A 489 -0.63 10.66 -6.36
N VAL A 490 -0.69 11.98 -6.43
CA VAL A 490 -0.38 12.76 -7.62
C VAL A 490 0.89 13.55 -7.35
N GLU A 491 1.95 13.26 -8.09
CA GLU A 491 3.17 14.06 -8.06
C GLU A 491 2.96 15.31 -8.92
N ILE A 492 3.16 16.49 -8.34
CA ILE A 492 3.02 17.78 -9.01
C ILE A 492 4.37 18.47 -9.04
N ALA A 493 4.71 19.04 -10.18
CA ALA A 493 5.91 19.84 -10.36
C ALA A 493 5.65 21.09 -11.19
N VAL A 494 6.29 22.20 -10.83
CA VAL A 494 6.14 23.49 -11.51
C VAL A 494 7.50 24.14 -11.66
N GLN A 495 7.76 24.72 -12.82
CA GLN A 495 8.97 25.51 -13.06
C GLN A 495 8.64 27.00 -12.90
N VAL A 496 9.38 27.68 -12.03
CA VAL A 496 9.19 29.11 -11.71
C VAL A 496 10.52 29.83 -11.94
N ARG A 497 10.51 31.07 -12.43
CA ARG A 497 11.74 31.85 -12.56
C ARG A 497 12.23 32.27 -11.16
N THR A 498 13.54 32.20 -10.92
CA THR A 498 14.12 32.51 -9.60
C THR A 498 13.81 33.94 -9.16
N ARG A 499 13.85 34.91 -10.09
CA ARG A 499 13.48 36.32 -9.84
C ARG A 499 12.01 36.51 -9.44
N GLN A 500 11.13 35.59 -9.84
CA GLN A 500 9.70 35.67 -9.55
C GLN A 500 9.37 35.06 -8.18
N LEU A 501 10.11 34.01 -7.79
CA LEU A 501 9.94 33.36 -6.49
C LEU A 501 10.40 34.27 -5.34
N PHE A 502 11.48 35.03 -5.58
CA PHE A 502 12.09 35.96 -4.64
C PHE A 502 12.14 37.38 -5.23
N PRO A 503 11.00 38.13 -5.22
CA PRO A 503 10.99 39.52 -5.67
C PRO A 503 11.70 40.43 -4.66
N GLU A 504 12.64 41.22 -5.16
CA GLU A 504 13.53 42.19 -4.45
C GLU A 504 14.73 41.59 -3.69
N ARG A 505 15.93 41.99 -4.16
CA ARG A 505 17.24 41.72 -3.58
C ARG A 505 17.78 43.03 -3.05
N ASP A 506 18.04 43.10 -1.76
CA ASP A 506 19.01 44.07 -1.23
C ASP A 506 20.36 43.33 -1.16
N ASP A 507 21.35 43.78 -1.95
CA ASP A 507 22.65 43.11 -2.14
C ASP A 507 23.54 43.09 -0.86
N SER A 508 23.02 43.52 0.29
CA SER A 508 23.74 43.66 1.57
C SER A 508 23.67 42.44 2.51
N LEU A 509 22.81 41.43 2.23
CA LEU A 509 22.52 40.32 3.16
C LEU A 509 22.91 38.91 2.64
N SER A 510 23.84 38.84 1.70
CA SER A 510 24.29 37.57 1.09
C SER A 510 24.73 36.49 2.10
N GLY A 511 25.25 36.88 3.26
CA GLY A 511 25.66 35.95 4.33
C GLY A 511 24.51 35.36 5.16
N THR A 512 23.38 36.06 5.30
CA THR A 512 22.23 35.57 6.11
C THR A 512 21.38 34.56 5.32
N ILE A 513 21.43 34.65 3.99
CA ILE A 513 20.75 33.73 3.07
C ILE A 513 21.44 32.36 3.05
N GLU A 514 22.77 32.27 3.18
CA GLU A 514 23.43 30.97 3.36
C GLU A 514 22.91 30.23 4.60
N ALA A 515 22.66 30.97 5.69
CA ALA A 515 22.07 30.43 6.91
C ALA A 515 20.58 30.09 6.75
N GLN A 516 19.76 30.92 6.10
CA GLN A 516 18.33 30.66 5.85
C GLN A 516 18.09 29.57 4.80
N MET A 517 18.95 29.43 3.80
CA MET A 517 18.87 28.40 2.74
C MET A 517 19.43 27.05 3.18
N GLN A 518 20.44 27.02 4.06
CA GLN A 518 20.84 25.79 4.76
C GLN A 518 19.82 25.37 5.84
N THR A 519 19.03 26.32 6.38
CA THR A 519 17.93 26.03 7.32
C THR A 519 16.57 25.86 6.67
N LEU A 520 16.42 26.01 5.34
CA LEU A 520 15.21 25.61 4.61
C LEU A 520 15.06 24.07 4.50
N ASP A 521 16.12 23.32 4.88
CA ASP A 521 16.04 21.90 5.25
C ASP A 521 15.44 21.68 6.66
N LEU A 522 15.06 22.74 7.39
CA LEU A 522 14.38 22.69 8.69
C LEU A 522 13.04 23.45 8.64
N ARG A 523 12.01 22.69 8.27
CA ARG A 523 10.65 22.70 8.85
C ARG A 523 10.12 24.04 9.39
N PRO A 524 9.19 24.65 8.64
CA PRO A 524 7.92 25.07 9.22
C PRO A 524 6.79 24.19 8.66
N GLU A 525 5.79 23.91 9.51
CA GLU A 525 4.50 23.36 9.08
C GLU A 525 4.01 24.14 7.85
N PRO A 526 3.33 23.51 6.88
CA PRO A 526 2.68 24.30 5.85
C PRO A 526 1.70 25.22 6.55
N VAL A 527 1.86 26.49 6.24
CA VAL A 527 0.90 27.52 6.62
C VAL A 527 -0.37 27.16 5.85
N ASN A 528 -1.29 26.47 6.52
CA ASN A 528 -2.70 26.68 6.23
C ASN A 528 -2.87 28.20 6.27
N LEU A 529 -3.32 28.81 5.17
CA LEU A 529 -3.28 30.27 4.92
C LEU A 529 -3.95 31.14 6.03
N ASP A 530 -4.51 30.51 7.06
CA ASP A 530 -5.14 31.12 8.22
C ASP A 530 -4.18 31.53 9.35
N LYS A 531 -2.86 31.29 9.26
CA LYS A 531 -1.89 31.77 10.26
C LYS A 531 -0.94 32.82 9.70
N LYS A 532 -1.27 34.09 9.93
CA LYS A 532 -0.39 35.26 9.72
C LYS A 532 0.87 35.14 10.57
N GLY A 533 1.99 34.76 9.95
CA GLY A 533 3.33 34.88 10.52
C GLY A 533 4.16 35.86 9.69
N GLY A 534 4.54 36.99 10.27
CA GLY A 534 5.33 38.02 9.59
C GLY A 534 6.76 37.56 9.28
N GLY A 535 7.02 37.27 8.02
CA GLY A 535 8.34 37.09 7.42
C GLY A 535 8.20 37.31 5.91
N MET A 536 9.28 37.68 5.23
CA MET A 536 9.29 37.97 3.78
C MET A 536 8.85 36.72 2.99
N GLU A 537 7.56 36.58 2.72
CA GLU A 537 6.95 35.37 2.15
C GLU A 537 7.26 35.27 0.66
N ALA A 538 8.07 34.26 0.28
CA ALA A 538 8.25 33.88 -1.12
C ALA A 538 6.89 33.57 -1.78
N LYS A 539 6.73 33.97 -3.05
CA LYS A 539 5.49 33.76 -3.81
C LYS A 539 5.39 32.31 -4.29
N TRP A 540 5.03 31.40 -3.38
CA TRP A 540 4.89 29.99 -3.69
C TRP A 540 3.69 29.72 -4.62
N PRO A 541 3.86 28.91 -5.69
CA PRO A 541 2.73 28.44 -6.49
C PRO A 541 1.78 27.61 -5.63
N VAL A 542 0.47 27.74 -5.87
CA VAL A 542 -0.57 27.07 -5.09
C VAL A 542 -1.42 26.20 -5.99
N ILE A 543 -1.84 25.04 -5.47
CA ILE A 543 -2.85 24.18 -6.07
C ILE A 543 -4.04 24.06 -5.13
N ASP A 544 -5.24 24.13 -5.68
CA ASP A 544 -6.49 23.86 -4.97
C ASP A 544 -6.94 22.43 -5.26
N VAL A 545 -7.27 21.70 -4.21
CA VAL A 545 -7.82 20.34 -4.33
C VAL A 545 -9.25 20.33 -3.82
N TYR A 546 -10.13 19.69 -4.58
CA TYR A 546 -11.53 19.52 -4.24
C TYR A 546 -11.84 18.02 -4.16
N SER A 547 -12.44 17.62 -3.06
CA SER A 547 -12.77 16.23 -2.76
C SER A 547 -14.12 16.14 -2.05
N PRO A 548 -14.73 14.95 -1.95
CA PRO A 548 -15.91 14.75 -1.13
C PRO A 548 -15.68 15.24 0.30
N GLU A 549 -16.59 16.07 0.79
CA GLU A 549 -16.55 16.70 2.12
C GLU A 549 -15.32 17.58 2.42
N GLY A 550 -14.42 17.77 1.46
CA GLY A 550 -13.13 18.43 1.68
C GLY A 550 -12.15 17.59 2.51
N ARG A 551 -12.34 16.27 2.56
CA ARG A 551 -11.50 15.33 3.35
C ARG A 551 -10.67 14.44 2.42
N PHE A 552 -10.02 13.41 2.97
CA PHE A 552 -9.35 12.35 2.20
C PHE A 552 -8.05 12.75 1.46
N ILE A 553 -7.66 14.01 1.54
CA ILE A 553 -6.47 14.55 0.89
C ILE A 553 -5.38 14.81 1.92
N GLY A 554 -4.18 14.33 1.62
CA GLY A 554 -2.96 14.66 2.35
C GLY A 554 -1.91 15.24 1.41
N TYR A 555 -0.74 15.56 1.95
CA TYR A 555 0.41 15.95 1.15
C TYR A 555 1.69 15.47 1.83
N ARG A 556 2.77 15.38 1.04
CA ARG A 556 4.11 15.08 1.55
C ARG A 556 5.18 15.73 0.64
N PRO A 557 6.44 15.83 1.11
CA PRO A 557 7.55 16.20 0.24
C PRO A 557 7.62 15.27 -0.98
N PRO A 558 7.96 15.75 -2.18
CA PRO A 558 7.90 14.94 -3.38
C PRO A 558 8.92 13.80 -3.38
N MET A 559 8.46 12.58 -3.64
CA MET A 559 9.34 11.41 -3.75
C MET A 559 10.15 11.39 -5.06
N ASN A 560 9.80 12.24 -6.03
CA ASN A 560 10.32 12.21 -7.40
C ASN A 560 10.11 10.83 -8.06
N ALA A 561 8.96 10.21 -7.77
CA ALA A 561 8.59 8.88 -8.21
C ALA A 561 8.61 8.75 -9.73
N TRP A 562 8.19 9.78 -10.45
CA TRP A 562 8.20 9.78 -11.91
C TRP A 562 9.61 9.53 -12.45
N GLN A 563 10.62 10.21 -11.91
CA GLN A 563 12.00 10.08 -12.39
C GLN A 563 12.57 8.68 -12.18
N MET A 564 12.25 8.06 -11.05
CA MET A 564 12.66 6.68 -10.75
C MET A 564 11.97 5.64 -11.64
N ASN A 565 10.72 5.92 -11.99
CA ASN A 565 9.86 5.03 -12.76
C ASN A 565 9.81 5.34 -14.26
N LYS A 566 10.61 6.32 -14.75
CA LYS A 566 10.61 6.69 -16.16
C LYS A 566 10.79 5.45 -17.03
N PRO A 567 9.88 5.20 -17.99
CA PRO A 567 10.07 4.12 -18.95
C PRO A 567 11.39 4.39 -19.67
N LYS A 568 12.30 3.40 -19.66
CA LYS A 568 13.55 3.52 -20.42
C LYS A 568 13.17 3.63 -21.88
N ALA A 569 13.62 4.70 -22.54
CA ALA A 569 13.48 4.82 -23.99
C ALA A 569 14.15 3.60 -24.63
N ASP A 570 13.43 2.89 -25.48
CA ASP A 570 14.00 1.78 -26.24
C ASP A 570 15.11 2.34 -27.13
N PRO A 571 16.39 1.94 -26.93
CA PRO A 571 17.51 2.44 -27.72
C PRO A 571 17.35 2.13 -29.22
N ARG A 572 16.46 1.19 -29.60
CA ARG A 572 16.15 0.86 -30.99
C ARG A 572 15.19 1.85 -31.65
N LYS A 573 14.37 2.58 -30.88
CA LYS A 573 13.52 3.66 -31.39
C LYS A 573 14.30 4.97 -31.42
N ARG A 574 15.21 5.13 -32.38
CA ARG A 574 15.80 6.46 -32.67
C ARG A 574 14.65 7.42 -33.04
N PRO A 575 14.57 8.61 -32.42
CA PRO A 575 13.58 9.61 -32.84
C PRO A 575 13.84 9.94 -34.31
N ARG A 576 12.79 9.86 -35.15
CA ARG A 576 12.88 10.26 -36.56
C ARG A 576 13.42 11.68 -36.62
N LYS A 577 14.58 11.87 -37.27
CA LYS A 577 15.15 13.21 -37.49
C LYS A 577 14.06 14.08 -38.13
N SER A 578 13.82 15.26 -37.54
CA SER A 578 12.86 16.22 -38.07
C SER A 578 13.26 16.61 -39.49
N MET A 579 12.43 16.25 -40.48
CA MET A 579 12.62 16.62 -41.88
C MET A 579 12.41 18.13 -42.13
N LYS A 580 12.06 18.93 -41.11
CA LYS A 580 11.87 20.38 -41.27
C LYS A 580 13.14 21.10 -41.72
N GLY A 581 14.31 20.71 -41.19
CA GLY A 581 15.59 21.30 -41.59
C GLY A 581 15.94 20.94 -43.04
N VAL A 582 15.77 19.68 -43.41
CA VAL A 582 16.01 19.17 -44.77
C VAL A 582 15.08 19.82 -45.78
N LYS A 583 13.77 19.89 -45.49
CA LYS A 583 12.79 20.58 -46.34
C LYS A 583 13.06 22.08 -46.49
N LYS A 584 13.61 22.74 -45.47
CA LYS A 584 13.99 24.16 -45.54
C LYS A 584 15.21 24.36 -46.42
N MET A 585 16.20 23.47 -46.36
CA MET A 585 17.35 23.48 -47.26
C MET A 585 16.97 23.17 -48.71
N ASP A 586 16.14 22.16 -48.96
CA ASP A 586 15.66 21.84 -50.31
C ASP A 586 14.89 23.02 -50.92
N LYS A 587 14.06 23.69 -50.13
CA LYS A 587 13.33 24.89 -50.57
C LYS A 587 14.28 26.04 -50.89
N ALA A 588 15.38 26.18 -50.13
CA ALA A 588 16.40 27.19 -50.41
C ALA A 588 17.20 26.85 -51.68
N MET A 589 17.58 25.58 -51.89
CA MET A 589 18.26 25.14 -53.11
C MET A 589 17.37 25.26 -54.35
N ARG A 590 16.07 24.97 -54.25
CA ARG A 590 15.12 25.20 -55.35
C ARG A 590 15.03 26.67 -55.74
N ARG A 591 14.94 27.57 -54.74
CA ARG A 591 14.93 29.01 -54.99
C ARG A 591 16.23 29.53 -55.59
N ALA A 592 17.37 28.94 -55.23
CA ALA A 592 18.66 29.30 -55.84
C ALA A 592 18.75 28.85 -57.30
N ARG A 593 18.18 27.68 -57.65
CA ARG A 593 18.12 27.18 -59.04
C ARG A 593 17.09 27.85 -59.94
N GLU A 594 16.07 28.47 -59.37
CA GLU A 594 15.06 29.24 -60.11
C GLU A 594 15.45 30.72 -60.29
N GLY A 595 16.59 31.14 -59.71
CA GLY A 595 17.13 32.50 -59.79
C GLY A 595 18.42 32.65 -60.60
N GLU A 596 18.91 31.57 -61.21
CA GLU A 596 19.88 31.55 -62.33
C GLU A 596 19.10 31.30 -63.62
#